data_AF-D3DC91-F1
#
_entry.id   AF-D3DC91-F1
#
_cell.length_a   1.000
_cell.length_b   1.000
_cell.length_c   1.000
_cell.angle_alpha   90.00
_cell.angle_beta   90.00
_cell.angle_gamma   90.00
#
_symmetry.space_group_name_H-M   'P 1'
#
loop_
_entity.id
_entity.type
_entity.pdbx_description
1 polymer ?
#
loop_
_entity_poly.entity_id
_entity_poly.type
_entity_poly.pdbx_seq_one_letter_code
_entity_poly.pdbx_strand_id
1 'polypeptide(L)'
;MLRQLGTQDNIVATIMTPAGRAGLLLVLTPRPGTFTSADRDVIALLARHIGHLLHARLPRTPAPTALAALSHRERDVIELVASGHSNQQIADTLDVTVHTVKHHVTNVMRTTQCANRTQLALLWHRSAGTLITDDPKPPDLAPPRSRTVHSG
;
A
#
# COMPACT_ATOMS: atom_id res chain seq x y z
N MET A 1 23.66 11.92 5.33
CA MET A 1 22.34 12.27 5.88
C MET A 1 22.31 12.27 7.41
N LEU A 2 22.58 11.15 8.10
CA LEU A 2 22.49 11.08 9.58
C LEU A 2 23.50 11.97 10.36
N ARG A 3 24.69 12.22 9.81
CA ARG A 3 25.70 13.11 10.42
C ARG A 3 25.27 14.59 10.49
N GLN A 4 24.40 15.03 9.58
CA GLN A 4 23.84 16.41 9.62
C GLN A 4 22.82 16.60 10.74
N LEU A 5 22.32 15.50 11.32
CA LEU A 5 21.41 15.48 12.48
C LEU A 5 22.18 15.35 13.81
N GLY A 6 23.50 15.57 13.81
CA GLY A 6 24.34 15.45 15.01
C GLY A 6 24.58 14.02 15.48
N THR A 7 24.14 12.99 14.75
CA THR A 7 24.40 11.58 15.06
C THR A 7 25.82 11.20 14.63
N GLN A 8 26.61 10.66 15.56
CA GLN A 8 28.02 10.30 15.34
C GLN A 8 28.28 8.79 15.42
N ASP A 9 27.36 8.02 16.02
CA ASP A 9 27.43 6.56 16.06
C ASP A 9 26.02 5.96 15.93
N ASN A 10 25.92 4.79 15.32
CA ASN A 10 24.65 4.12 15.07
C ASN A 10 24.75 2.59 15.02
N ILE A 11 23.62 1.96 15.32
CA ILE A 11 23.37 0.56 15.03
C ILE A 11 22.13 0.48 14.15
N VAL A 12 22.26 -0.30 13.08
CA VAL A 12 21.18 -0.62 12.15
C VAL A 12 20.94 -2.11 12.22
N ALA A 13 19.72 -2.51 12.57
CA ALA A 13 19.29 -3.90 12.51
C ALA A 13 18.04 -4.03 11.65
N THR A 14 17.95 -5.12 10.90
CA THR A 14 16.77 -5.41 10.09
C THR A 14 15.81 -6.28 10.89
N ILE A 15 14.54 -5.88 10.92
CA ILE A 15 13.48 -6.68 11.54
C ILE A 15 12.93 -7.62 10.47
N MET A 16 13.14 -8.91 10.67
CA MET A 16 12.67 -9.97 9.78
C MET A 16 11.48 -10.69 10.40
N THR A 17 10.52 -11.06 9.56
CA THR A 17 9.43 -11.97 9.90
C THR A 17 9.46 -13.16 8.94
N PRO A 18 8.74 -14.26 9.22
CA PRO A 18 8.57 -15.35 8.24
C PRO A 18 7.99 -14.89 6.89
N ALA A 19 7.27 -13.77 6.85
CA ALA A 19 6.71 -13.18 5.63
C ALA A 19 7.72 -12.29 4.87
N GLY A 20 8.94 -12.12 5.40
CA GLY A 20 9.97 -11.25 4.84
C GLY A 20 10.32 -10.08 5.75
N ARG A 21 11.00 -9.08 5.17
CA ARG A 21 11.48 -7.90 5.90
C ARG A 21 10.32 -7.02 6.34
N ALA A 22 10.15 -6.84 7.65
CA ALA A 22 9.09 -6.03 8.22
C ALA A 22 9.51 -4.58 8.51
N GLY A 23 10.81 -4.32 8.70
CA GLY A 23 11.27 -2.96 8.95
C GLY A 23 12.75 -2.85 9.31
N LEU A 24 13.13 -1.68 9.81
CA LEU A 24 14.45 -1.36 10.33
C LEU A 24 14.33 -0.93 11.80
N LEU A 25 15.28 -1.35 12.62
CA LEU A 25 15.54 -0.82 13.95
C LEU A 25 16.79 0.06 13.87
N LEU A 26 16.63 1.34 14.21
CA LEU A 26 17.69 2.34 14.20
C LEU A 26 17.93 2.80 15.62
N VAL A 27 19.16 2.62 16.12
CA VAL A 27 19.60 3.16 17.41
C VAL A 27 20.70 4.18 17.12
N LEU A 28 20.49 5.42 17.54
CA LEU A 28 21.31 6.57 17.18
C LEU A 28 21.84 7.25 18.45
N THR A 29 23.07 7.76 18.40
CA THR A 29 23.66 8.55 19.48
C THR A 29 24.54 9.67 18.91
N PRO A 30 24.55 10.86 19.54
CA PRO A 30 25.42 11.96 19.13
C PRO A 30 26.89 11.77 19.55
N ARG A 31 27.19 10.74 20.36
CA ARG A 31 28.54 10.48 20.85
C ARG A 31 29.26 9.43 19.99
N PRO A 32 30.46 9.72 19.46
CA PRO A 32 31.21 8.74 18.68
C PRO A 32 31.70 7.59 19.57
N GLY A 33 31.75 6.38 19.02
CA GLY A 33 32.31 5.19 19.70
C GLY A 33 31.53 4.73 20.93
N THR A 34 30.22 5.01 20.97
CA THR A 34 29.36 4.61 22.09
C THR A 34 29.04 3.12 22.02
N PHE A 35 28.87 2.58 20.81
CA PHE A 35 28.39 1.23 20.63
C PHE A 35 29.51 0.21 20.48
N THR A 36 29.39 -0.86 21.26
CA THR A 36 30.29 -2.01 21.27
C THR A 36 29.74 -3.16 20.41
N SER A 37 30.50 -4.25 20.28
CA SER A 37 29.99 -5.49 19.68
C SER A 37 28.84 -6.11 20.48
N ALA A 38 28.90 -6.04 21.82
CA ALA A 38 27.84 -6.56 22.68
C ALA A 38 26.50 -5.83 22.46
N ASP A 39 26.54 -4.51 22.25
CA ASP A 39 25.33 -3.73 21.91
C ASP A 39 24.72 -4.18 20.58
N ARG A 40 25.56 -4.51 19.60
CA ARG A 40 25.11 -5.03 18.30
C ARG A 40 24.43 -6.39 18.45
N ASP A 41 24.97 -7.27 19.29
CA ASP A 41 24.38 -8.59 19.56
C ASP A 41 23.02 -8.48 20.26
N VAL A 42 22.93 -7.61 21.27
CA VAL A 42 21.66 -7.33 21.97
C VAL A 42 20.64 -6.75 21.00
N ILE A 43 21.02 -5.77 20.18
CA ILE A 43 20.11 -5.15 19.22
C ILE A 43 19.68 -6.15 18.13
N ALA A 44 20.56 -7.06 17.71
CA ALA A 44 20.21 -8.14 16.78
C ALA A 44 19.19 -9.12 17.41
N LEU A 45 19.36 -9.46 18.69
CA LEU A 45 18.41 -10.29 19.43
C LEU A 45 17.05 -9.58 19.57
N LEU A 46 17.05 -8.29 19.90
CA LEU A 46 15.83 -7.49 20.00
C LEU A 46 15.12 -7.40 18.65
N ALA A 47 15.84 -7.14 17.56
CA ALA A 47 15.26 -7.09 16.22
C ALA A 47 14.58 -8.42 15.83
N ARG A 48 15.19 -9.56 16.19
CA ARG A 48 14.60 -10.89 16.00
C ARG A 48 13.34 -11.08 16.85
N HIS A 49 13.40 -10.74 18.13
CA HIS A 49 12.26 -10.90 19.03
C HIS A 49 11.07 -10.02 18.61
N ILE A 50 11.34 -8.77 18.24
CA ILE A 50 10.34 -7.87 17.66
C ILE A 50 9.73 -8.48 16.40
N GLY A 51 10.55 -9.06 15.51
CA GLY A 51 10.08 -9.80 14.34
C GLY A 51 9.07 -10.90 14.68
N HIS A 52 9.36 -11.72 15.70
CA HIS A 52 8.43 -12.74 16.18
C HIS A 52 7.14 -12.16 16.76
N LEU A 53 7.23 -11.08 17.54
CA LEU A 53 6.07 -10.41 18.13
C LEU A 53 5.17 -9.78 17.05
N LEU A 54 5.76 -9.13 16.05
CA LEU A 54 5.03 -8.56 14.91
C LEU A 54 4.32 -9.66 14.13
N HIS A 55 4.99 -10.80 13.89
CA HIS A 55 4.37 -11.95 13.24
C HIS A 55 3.19 -12.53 14.03
N ALA A 56 3.30 -12.58 15.36
CA ALA A 56 2.28 -13.18 16.22
C ALA A 56 1.09 -12.25 16.49
N ARG A 57 1.29 -10.93 16.51
CA ARG A 57 0.28 -9.95 16.97
C ARG A 57 -0.31 -9.08 15.90
N LEU A 58 0.38 -8.86 14.78
CA LEU A 58 -0.22 -8.09 13.69
C LEU A 58 -1.09 -9.03 12.86
N PRO A 59 -2.34 -8.65 12.54
CA PRO A 59 -3.12 -9.40 11.57
C PRO A 59 -2.28 -9.50 10.30
N ARG A 60 -2.12 -10.73 9.79
CA ARG A 60 -1.51 -10.99 8.49
C ARG A 60 -2.22 -10.08 7.50
N THR A 61 -1.57 -9.05 6.98
CA THR A 61 -2.08 -8.39 5.78
C THR A 61 -2.06 -9.47 4.71
N PRO A 62 -3.22 -9.98 4.24
CA PRO A 62 -3.19 -11.02 3.24
C PRO A 62 -2.89 -10.34 1.90
N ALA A 63 -1.62 -10.19 1.55
CA ALA A 63 -1.22 -9.87 0.18
C ALA A 63 0.27 -10.18 0.02
N PRO A 64 0.58 -11.40 -0.44
CA PRO A 64 0.83 -11.58 -1.88
C PRO A 64 0.00 -12.68 -2.57
N THR A 65 -0.71 -13.55 -1.85
CA THR A 65 -1.36 -14.73 -2.45
C THR A 65 -2.67 -14.41 -3.19
N ALA A 66 -3.54 -13.59 -2.61
CA ALA A 66 -4.84 -13.30 -3.20
C ALA A 66 -4.74 -12.51 -4.53
N LEU A 67 -3.81 -11.57 -4.62
CA LEU A 67 -3.58 -10.79 -5.84
C LEU A 67 -2.80 -11.59 -6.89
N ALA A 68 -1.91 -12.50 -6.47
CA ALA A 68 -1.25 -13.44 -7.38
C ALA A 68 -2.24 -14.43 -8.00
N ALA A 69 -3.37 -14.72 -7.33
CA ALA A 69 -4.42 -15.59 -7.85
C ALA A 69 -5.35 -14.91 -8.87
N LEU A 70 -5.26 -13.58 -9.06
CA LEU A 70 -6.05 -12.87 -10.06
C LEU A 70 -5.52 -13.15 -11.47
N SER A 71 -6.46 -13.39 -12.39
CA SER A 71 -6.18 -13.38 -13.82
C SER A 71 -5.68 -12.00 -14.28
N HIS A 72 -5.11 -11.93 -15.50
CA HIS A 72 -4.59 -10.67 -16.03
C HIS A 72 -5.69 -9.59 -16.09
N ARG A 73 -6.88 -9.94 -16.59
CA ARG A 73 -8.02 -9.02 -16.68
C ARG A 73 -8.55 -8.58 -15.33
N GLU A 74 -8.57 -9.48 -14.35
CA GLU A 74 -8.95 -9.12 -12.98
C GLU A 74 -7.95 -8.16 -12.34
N ARG A 75 -6.65 -8.29 -12.69
CA ARG A 75 -5.59 -7.37 -12.30
C ARG A 75 -5.77 -5.97 -12.90
N ASP A 76 -6.06 -5.90 -14.20
CA ASP A 76 -6.33 -4.61 -14.87
C ASP A 76 -7.55 -3.90 -14.23
N VAL A 77 -8.59 -4.68 -13.89
CA VAL A 77 -9.79 -4.14 -13.24
C VAL A 77 -9.51 -3.63 -11.83
N ILE A 78 -8.80 -4.38 -10.98
CA ILE A 78 -8.50 -3.91 -9.61
C ILE A 78 -7.59 -2.68 -9.60
N GLU A 79 -6.65 -2.58 -10.53
CA GLU A 79 -5.79 -1.40 -10.69
C GLU A 79 -6.62 -0.15 -10.96
N LEU A 80 -7.49 -0.19 -11.98
CA LEU A 80 -8.38 0.93 -12.29
C LEU A 80 -9.36 1.22 -11.16
N VAL A 81 -9.79 0.19 -10.42
CA VAL A 81 -10.63 0.34 -9.23
C VAL A 81 -9.90 1.14 -8.14
N ALA A 82 -8.64 0.78 -7.88
CA ALA A 82 -7.79 1.42 -6.89
C ALA A 82 -7.41 2.86 -7.27
N SER A 83 -7.38 3.18 -8.57
CA SER A 83 -7.27 4.54 -9.11
C SER A 83 -8.57 5.35 -9.08
N GLY A 84 -9.68 4.77 -8.59
CA GLY A 84 -10.95 5.47 -8.39
C GLY A 84 -11.92 5.49 -9.58
N HIS A 85 -11.66 4.74 -10.66
CA HIS A 85 -12.51 4.76 -11.87
C HIS A 85 -13.89 4.12 -11.65
N SER A 86 -14.97 4.75 -12.09
CA SER A 86 -16.30 4.13 -12.09
C SER A 86 -16.36 2.90 -13.02
N ASN A 87 -17.35 2.02 -12.85
CA ASN A 87 -17.48 0.85 -13.74
C ASN A 87 -17.69 1.24 -15.21
N GLN A 88 -18.26 2.43 -15.46
CA GLN A 88 -18.37 2.98 -16.82
C GLN A 88 -16.98 3.34 -17.36
N GLN A 89 -16.19 4.10 -16.60
CA GLN A 89 -14.84 4.48 -17.02
C GLN A 89 -13.93 3.26 -17.23
N ILE A 90 -14.08 2.21 -16.40
CA ILE A 90 -13.35 0.95 -16.57
C ILE A 90 -13.77 0.24 -17.85
N ALA A 91 -15.08 0.21 -18.13
CA ALA A 91 -15.63 -0.38 -19.35
C ALA A 91 -15.07 0.31 -20.60
N ASP A 92 -15.06 1.65 -20.58
CA ASP A 92 -14.51 2.47 -21.66
C ASP A 92 -12.99 2.26 -21.81
N THR A 93 -12.25 2.14 -20.70
CA THR A 93 -10.79 1.95 -20.70
C THR A 93 -10.37 0.56 -21.21
N LEU A 94 -11.13 -0.48 -20.88
CA LEU A 94 -10.81 -1.87 -21.23
C LEU A 94 -11.51 -2.36 -22.50
N ASP A 95 -12.32 -1.51 -23.15
CA ASP A 95 -13.16 -1.81 -24.31
C ASP A 95 -14.08 -3.03 -24.08
N VAL A 96 -14.83 -2.99 -22.97
CA VAL A 96 -15.79 -4.03 -22.58
C VAL A 96 -17.09 -3.42 -22.08
N THR A 97 -18.13 -4.22 -21.90
CA THR A 97 -19.39 -3.72 -21.34
C THR A 97 -19.30 -3.48 -19.82
N VAL A 98 -20.11 -2.54 -19.30
CA VAL A 98 -20.26 -2.32 -17.84
C VAL A 98 -20.71 -3.60 -17.11
N HIS A 99 -21.51 -4.45 -17.76
CA HIS A 99 -21.89 -5.74 -17.22
C HIS A 99 -20.68 -6.64 -17.00
N THR A 100 -19.79 -6.72 -17.98
CA THR A 100 -18.51 -7.44 -17.90
C THR A 100 -17.63 -6.91 -16.77
N VAL A 101 -17.53 -5.58 -16.60
CA VAL A 101 -16.80 -4.98 -15.48
C VAL A 101 -17.39 -5.37 -14.13
N LYS A 102 -18.73 -5.29 -13.97
CA LYS A 102 -19.39 -5.73 -12.73
C LYS A 102 -19.08 -7.20 -12.41
N HIS A 103 -19.06 -8.05 -13.42
CA HIS A 103 -18.70 -9.45 -13.27
C HIS A 103 -17.24 -9.60 -12.78
N HIS A 104 -16.27 -8.94 -13.42
CA HIS A 104 -14.89 -8.96 -12.98
C HIS A 104 -14.71 -8.40 -11.56
N VAL A 105 -15.30 -7.24 -11.22
CA VAL A 105 -15.22 -6.67 -9.87
C VAL A 105 -15.77 -7.63 -8.81
N THR A 106 -16.88 -8.32 -9.12
CA THR A 106 -17.47 -9.32 -8.22
C THR A 106 -16.54 -10.52 -8.04
N ASN A 107 -15.93 -11.02 -9.12
CA ASN A 107 -14.97 -12.12 -9.04
C ASN A 107 -13.71 -11.71 -8.27
N VAL A 108 -13.19 -10.51 -8.49
CA VAL A 108 -12.05 -9.99 -7.74
C VAL A 108 -12.39 -9.93 -6.25
N MET A 109 -13.53 -9.32 -5.87
CA MET A 109 -13.96 -9.25 -4.47
C MET A 109 -14.08 -10.64 -3.82
N ARG A 110 -14.60 -11.63 -4.57
CA ARG A 110 -14.69 -13.02 -4.12
C ARG A 110 -13.30 -13.64 -3.94
N THR A 111 -12.41 -13.50 -4.91
CA THR A 111 -11.05 -14.07 -4.88
C THR A 111 -10.20 -13.43 -3.80
N THR A 112 -10.32 -12.13 -3.58
CA THR A 112 -9.57 -11.38 -2.56
C THR A 112 -10.26 -11.32 -1.20
N GLN A 113 -11.45 -11.89 -1.07
CA GLN A 113 -12.29 -11.85 0.13
C GLN A 113 -12.58 -10.41 0.63
N CYS A 114 -12.61 -9.44 -0.27
CA CYS A 114 -12.99 -8.07 0.06
C CYS A 114 -14.52 -7.93 0.03
N ALA A 115 -15.09 -7.30 1.06
CA ALA A 115 -16.53 -7.09 1.16
C ALA A 115 -17.01 -5.89 0.33
N ASN A 116 -16.12 -4.96 0.00
CA ASN A 116 -16.48 -3.79 -0.79
C ASN A 116 -15.30 -3.27 -1.61
N ARG A 117 -15.64 -2.36 -2.52
CA ARG A 117 -14.72 -1.69 -3.44
C ARG A 117 -13.61 -0.92 -2.72
N THR A 118 -13.92 -0.28 -1.59
CA THR A 118 -12.92 0.45 -0.78
C THR A 118 -11.88 -0.49 -0.20
N GLN A 119 -12.29 -1.65 0.32
CA GLN A 119 -11.37 -2.69 0.77
C GLN A 119 -10.51 -3.21 -0.38
N LEU A 120 -11.09 -3.37 -1.57
CA LEU A 120 -10.36 -3.75 -2.79
C LEU A 120 -9.23 -2.75 -3.12
N ALA A 121 -9.55 -1.46 -3.10
CA ALA A 121 -8.59 -0.40 -3.37
C ALA A 121 -7.48 -0.35 -2.30
N LEU A 122 -7.84 -0.48 -1.01
CA LEU A 122 -6.87 -0.53 0.08
C LEU A 122 -5.96 -1.75 0.00
N LEU A 123 -6.48 -2.90 -0.43
CA LEU A 123 -5.70 -4.11 -0.63
C LEU A 123 -4.64 -3.89 -1.72
N TRP A 124 -5.03 -3.32 -2.87
CA TRP A 124 -4.11 -3.01 -3.96
C TRP A 124 -2.98 -2.09 -3.50
N HIS A 125 -3.32 -0.95 -2.88
CA HIS A 125 -2.35 0.05 -2.39
C HIS A 125 -1.44 -0.45 -1.27
N ARG A 126 -1.84 -1.45 -0.50
CA ARG A 126 -0.97 -2.09 0.52
C ARG A 126 0.00 -3.10 -0.08
N SER A 127 -0.36 -3.69 -1.22
CA SER A 127 0.37 -4.80 -1.85
C SER A 127 1.42 -4.33 -2.85
N ALA A 128 1.07 -3.35 -3.68
CA ALA A 128 2.04 -2.47 -4.30
C ALA A 128 2.56 -1.62 -3.14
N GLY A 129 3.77 -1.86 -2.63
CA GLY A 129 4.40 -1.01 -1.62
C GLY A 129 4.59 0.40 -2.17
N THR A 130 3.49 1.15 -2.29
CA THR A 130 3.37 2.28 -3.20
C THR A 130 4.01 3.46 -2.51
N LEU A 131 5.26 3.70 -2.91
CA LEU A 131 5.76 5.02 -3.25
C LEU A 131 4.57 5.91 -3.54
N ILE A 132 4.32 6.87 -2.65
CA ILE A 132 3.45 8.01 -2.90
C ILE A 132 3.96 8.63 -4.20
N THR A 133 3.37 8.22 -5.32
CA THR A 133 3.43 8.99 -6.56
C THR A 133 2.25 9.91 -6.40
N ASP A 134 2.57 11.09 -5.92
CA ASP A 134 1.69 12.22 -5.83
C ASP A 134 1.14 12.49 -7.23
N ASP A 135 -0.13 12.16 -7.46
CA ASP A 135 -0.98 12.96 -8.34
C ASP A 135 -2.46 12.72 -7.98
N PRO A 136 -3.07 13.60 -7.18
CA PRO A 136 -4.51 13.59 -7.01
C PRO A 136 -5.14 14.11 -8.31
N LYS A 137 -5.71 13.21 -9.12
CA LYS A 137 -6.64 13.64 -10.19
C LYS A 137 -7.76 14.45 -9.52
N PRO A 138 -7.89 15.76 -9.81
CA PRO A 138 -8.89 16.58 -9.14
C PRO A 138 -10.30 16.03 -9.42
N PRO A 139 -11.23 16.13 -8.46
CA PRO A 139 -12.60 15.72 -8.66
C PRO A 139 -13.16 16.47 -9.87
N ASP A 140 -13.79 15.72 -10.78
CA ASP A 140 -14.47 16.22 -11.96
C ASP A 140 -15.54 17.26 -11.55
N LEU A 141 -15.15 18.53 -11.55
CA LEU A 141 -16.06 19.66 -11.46
C LEU A 141 -16.81 19.73 -12.78
N ALA A 142 -18.01 19.13 -12.79
CA ALA A 142 -18.96 19.31 -13.88
C ALA A 142 -19.04 20.81 -14.27
N PRO A 143 -19.07 21.13 -15.57
CA PRO A 143 -19.07 22.53 -16.01
C PRO A 143 -20.29 23.28 -15.44
N PRO A 144 -20.15 24.57 -15.12
CA PRO A 144 -21.22 25.34 -14.51
C PRO A 144 -22.43 25.36 -15.45
N ARG A 145 -23.60 24.97 -14.91
CA ARG A 145 -24.87 25.07 -15.63
C ARG A 145 -25.06 26.51 -16.08
N SER A 146 -25.11 26.71 -17.39
CA SER A 146 -25.49 27.98 -18.02
C SER A 146 -26.82 28.44 -17.44
N ARG A 147 -26.79 29.48 -16.61
CA ARG A 147 -27.99 30.15 -16.13
C ARG A 147 -28.52 30.95 -17.31
N THR A 148 -29.57 30.44 -17.93
CA THR A 148 -30.37 31.14 -18.93
C THR A 148 -30.74 32.50 -18.36
N VAL A 149 -30.21 33.56 -18.96
CA VAL A 149 -30.70 34.92 -18.72
C VAL A 149 -32.09 34.97 -19.32
N HIS A 150 -33.10 35.13 -18.47
CA HIS A 150 -34.43 35.53 -18.90
C HIS A 150 -34.63 36.99 -18.51
N SER A 151 -34.72 37.80 -19.56
CA SER A 151 -35.68 38.89 -19.77
C SER A 151 -35.70 40.06 -18.77
N GLY A 152 -35.20 41.20 -19.26
CA GLY A 152 -35.77 42.53 -19.06
C GLY A 152 -35.99 43.15 -20.44
#